data_AF-A0A838RL19-F1
#
_entry.id   AF-A0A838RL19-F1
#
_cell.length_a   1.000
_cell.length_b   1.000
_cell.length_c   1.000
_cell.angle_alpha   90.00
_cell.angle_beta   90.00
_cell.angle_gamma   90.00
#
_symmetry.space_group_name_H-M   'P 1'
#
loop_
_entity.id
_entity.type
_entity.pdbx_description
1 polymer ?
#
loop_
_entity_poly.entity_id
_entity_poly.type
_entity_poly.pdbx_seq_one_letter_code
_entity_poly.pdbx_strand_id
1 'polypeptide(L)'
;MIPFLHHLIDYAGLFPPATLPLGEAIQHYARYRQSAERWMLSRFIIPAPKLAALSEVAAELFTENDPFVFSVLGRGGTSSDFLEGLQADLQAIDAFRQRHASGVRLDVFEVRLPADALALLEQTSDLLAAQQLRPFYEATISASWEQSIGETIAAIAAHNQRGGPQAGFKLRCGGTEAAAFPSPQQVAYAIAACRDADIAMKATAGLHHPLRHHNESVQVKMHGFVNVFAASLLA
;
A
#
# COMPACT_ATOMS: atom_id res chain seq x y z
N MET A 1 8.90 14.43 19.12
CA MET A 1 9.41 14.64 17.75
C MET A 1 9.57 13.27 17.11
N ILE A 2 8.88 12.98 16.01
CA ILE A 2 9.02 11.69 15.30
C ILE A 2 10.27 11.79 14.42
N PRO A 3 11.22 10.83 14.46
CA PRO A 3 12.41 10.87 13.63
C PRO A 3 12.10 10.86 12.13
N PHE A 4 12.94 11.51 11.33
CA PHE A 4 12.89 11.44 9.86
C PHE A 4 12.98 9.98 9.39
N LEU A 5 12.06 9.55 8.52
CA LEU A 5 11.89 8.17 8.00
C LEU A 5 11.37 7.11 9.00
N HIS A 6 10.94 7.50 10.21
CA HIS A 6 10.41 6.54 11.19
C HIS A 6 9.16 5.82 10.65
N HIS A 7 9.17 4.48 10.63
CA HIS A 7 8.13 3.62 10.03
C HIS A 7 7.73 4.02 8.60
N LEU A 8 8.68 4.49 7.79
CA LEU A 8 8.39 4.89 6.40
C LEU A 8 8.21 3.69 5.46
N ILE A 9 8.95 2.59 5.70
CA ILE A 9 9.11 1.51 4.73
C ILE A 9 8.25 0.31 5.10
N ASP A 10 7.24 0.03 4.27
CA ASP A 10 6.57 -1.27 4.30
C ASP A 10 7.41 -2.31 3.54
N TYR A 11 7.56 -3.48 4.14
CA TYR A 11 8.32 -4.60 3.60
C TYR A 11 7.51 -5.36 2.54
N ALA A 12 8.02 -5.34 1.31
CA ALA A 12 7.37 -5.90 0.13
C ALA A 12 8.15 -7.09 -0.46
N GLY A 13 8.71 -7.96 0.39
CA GLY A 13 9.61 -9.05 -0.05
C GLY A 13 8.99 -10.06 -1.02
N LEU A 14 7.65 -10.16 -1.08
CA LEU A 14 6.92 -11.02 -2.01
C LEU A 14 6.92 -10.52 -3.46
N PHE A 15 7.29 -9.26 -3.68
CA PHE A 15 7.17 -8.59 -4.96
C PHE A 15 8.55 -8.37 -5.59
N PRO A 16 8.63 -8.16 -6.91
CA PRO A 16 9.87 -7.77 -7.55
C PRO A 16 10.52 -6.55 -6.87
N PRO A 17 11.86 -6.49 -6.81
CA PRO A 17 12.81 -7.41 -7.43
C PRO A 17 13.08 -8.69 -6.62
N ALA A 18 12.69 -8.76 -5.34
CA ALA A 18 13.07 -9.86 -4.46
C ALA A 18 12.30 -11.15 -4.78
N THR A 19 10.97 -11.06 -4.97
CA THR A 19 10.10 -12.18 -5.35
C THR A 19 10.27 -13.41 -4.45
N LEU A 20 10.43 -13.20 -3.15
CA LEU A 20 10.73 -14.28 -2.21
C LEU A 20 9.52 -15.21 -2.03
N PRO A 21 9.75 -16.52 -1.79
CA PRO A 21 8.73 -17.41 -1.28
C PRO A 21 8.09 -16.87 0.01
N LEU A 22 6.81 -17.17 0.25
CA LEU A 22 6.05 -16.58 1.36
C LEU A 22 6.69 -16.82 2.73
N GLY A 23 7.14 -18.06 2.98
CA GLY A 23 7.83 -18.43 4.23
C GLY A 23 9.15 -17.67 4.43
N GLU A 24 9.95 -17.53 3.37
CA GLU A 24 11.21 -16.77 3.45
C GLU A 24 10.96 -15.28 3.68
N ALA A 25 9.99 -14.70 2.97
CA ALA A 25 9.63 -13.29 3.12
C ALA A 25 9.24 -12.95 4.56
N ILE A 26 8.36 -13.74 5.20
CA ILE A 26 7.92 -13.47 6.57
C ILE A 26 9.04 -13.69 7.59
N GLN A 27 9.92 -14.67 7.38
CA GLN A 27 11.10 -14.87 8.24
C GLN A 27 12.09 -13.70 8.15
N HIS A 28 12.31 -13.15 6.94
CA HIS A 28 13.09 -11.92 6.77
C HIS A 28 12.47 -10.75 7.52
N TYR A 29 11.15 -10.56 7.41
CA TYR A 29 10.45 -9.51 8.14
C TYR A 29 10.56 -9.68 9.66
N ALA A 30 10.39 -10.90 10.18
CA ALA A 30 10.59 -11.21 11.60
C ALA A 30 12.01 -10.83 12.07
N ARG A 31 13.03 -11.17 11.29
CA ARG A 31 14.42 -10.79 11.56
C ARG A 31 14.64 -9.28 11.53
N TYR A 32 14.09 -8.57 10.55
CA TYR A 32 14.24 -7.12 10.43
C TYR A 32 13.55 -6.34 11.55
N ARG A 33 12.44 -6.85 12.10
CA ARG A 33 11.81 -6.27 13.29
C ARG A 33 12.70 -6.29 14.53
N GLN A 34 13.70 -7.17 14.56
CA GLN A 34 14.67 -7.30 15.65
C GLN A 34 16.02 -6.64 15.31
N SER A 35 16.19 -6.03 14.14
CA SER A 35 17.45 -5.38 13.74
C SER A 35 17.57 -3.96 14.28
N ALA A 36 18.77 -3.38 14.20
CA ALA A 36 19.01 -2.00 14.56
C ALA A 36 18.22 -1.00 13.69
N GLU A 37 17.87 -1.39 12.46
CA GLU A 37 17.13 -0.61 11.47
C GLU A 37 15.61 -0.73 11.61
N ARG A 38 15.08 -1.43 12.62
CA ARG A 38 13.62 -1.60 12.83
C ARG A 38 12.84 -0.28 12.86
N TRP A 39 13.50 0.82 13.19
CA TRP A 39 12.88 2.15 13.32
C TRP A 39 12.33 2.69 11.99
N MET A 40 12.82 2.23 10.83
CA MET A 40 12.27 2.62 9.52
C MET A 40 11.23 1.63 8.98
N LEU A 41 11.18 0.42 9.55
CA LEU A 41 10.35 -0.69 9.09
C LEU A 41 8.93 -0.56 9.65
N SER A 42 7.92 -0.68 8.78
CA SER A 42 6.52 -0.48 9.12
C SER A 42 5.72 -1.78 9.05
N ARG A 43 5.13 -2.12 7.90
CA ARG A 43 4.21 -3.26 7.74
C ARG A 43 4.76 -4.30 6.78
N PHE A 44 4.29 -5.54 6.88
CA PHE A 44 4.47 -6.54 5.83
C PHE A 44 3.35 -6.41 4.78
N ILE A 45 3.70 -6.21 3.51
CA ILE A 45 2.72 -6.17 2.42
C ILE A 45 2.36 -7.59 1.98
N ILE A 46 1.08 -7.94 2.03
CA ILE A 46 0.60 -9.27 1.63
C ILE A 46 -0.70 -9.20 0.82
N PRO A 47 -0.81 -9.93 -0.30
CA PRO A 47 -2.10 -10.12 -0.97
C PRO A 47 -3.11 -10.84 -0.07
N ALA A 48 -4.35 -10.35 0.01
CA ALA A 48 -5.42 -10.99 0.79
C ALA A 48 -5.54 -12.52 0.55
N PRO A 49 -5.49 -13.02 -0.70
CA PRO A 49 -5.54 -14.46 -0.97
C PRO A 49 -4.41 -15.30 -0.37
N LYS A 50 -3.30 -14.68 0.07
CA LYS A 50 -2.15 -15.39 0.68
C LYS A 50 -2.24 -15.48 2.22
N LEU A 51 -3.23 -14.88 2.87
CA LEU A 51 -3.36 -14.88 4.34
C LEU A 51 -3.54 -16.29 4.93
N ALA A 52 -4.32 -17.14 4.26
CA ALA A 52 -4.49 -18.54 4.68
C ALA A 52 -3.16 -19.29 4.62
N ALA A 53 -2.45 -19.22 3.49
CA ALA A 53 -1.13 -19.83 3.34
C ALA A 53 -0.10 -19.28 4.33
N LEU A 54 -0.17 -17.98 4.66
CA LEU A 54 0.71 -17.38 5.67
C LEU A 54 0.50 -18.04 7.04
N SER A 55 -0.76 -18.35 7.39
CA SER A 55 -1.09 -19.03 8.65
C SER A 55 -0.44 -20.42 8.74
N GLU A 56 -0.37 -21.15 7.63
CA GLU A 56 0.24 -22.49 7.60
C GLU A 56 1.76 -22.45 7.78
N VAL A 57 2.43 -21.41 7.25
CA VAL A 57 3.91 -21.35 7.25
C VAL A 57 4.49 -20.54 8.40
N ALA A 58 3.68 -19.77 9.13
CA ALA A 58 4.18 -18.77 10.08
C ALA A 58 3.33 -18.57 11.34
N ALA A 59 2.36 -19.43 11.65
CA ALA A 59 1.55 -19.31 12.87
C ALA A 59 2.38 -19.15 14.15
N GLU A 60 3.50 -19.86 14.25
CA GLU A 60 4.39 -19.83 15.42
C GLU A 60 5.06 -18.45 15.63
N LEU A 61 5.14 -17.59 14.61
CA LEU A 61 5.70 -16.25 14.73
C LEU A 61 4.73 -15.28 15.44
N PHE A 62 3.42 -15.52 15.37
CA PHE A 62 2.40 -14.55 15.79
C PHE A 62 2.07 -14.69 17.28
N THR A 63 2.99 -14.23 18.12
CA THR A 63 2.83 -14.19 19.59
C THR A 63 2.31 -12.83 20.08
N GLU A 64 1.67 -12.79 21.25
CA GLU A 64 0.87 -11.63 21.72
C GLU A 64 1.68 -10.37 22.08
N ASN A 65 2.99 -10.47 22.33
CA ASN A 65 3.77 -9.39 22.95
C ASN A 65 4.27 -8.30 21.97
N ASP A 66 4.26 -8.56 20.66
CA ASP A 66 4.60 -7.57 19.62
C ASP A 66 3.94 -7.98 18.30
N PRO A 67 2.72 -7.50 17.99
CA PRO A 67 1.95 -7.98 16.86
C PRO A 67 2.66 -7.73 15.53
N PHE A 68 2.61 -8.72 14.65
CA PHE A 68 3.02 -8.51 13.26
C PHE A 68 1.99 -7.61 12.57
N VAL A 69 2.45 -6.48 12.04
CA VAL A 69 1.58 -5.51 11.36
C VAL A 69 1.62 -5.73 9.85
N PHE A 70 0.46 -5.72 9.21
CA PHE A 70 0.27 -6.02 7.79
C PHE A 70 -0.45 -4.90 7.05
N SER A 71 0.01 -4.65 5.81
CA SER A 71 -0.75 -3.94 4.79
C SER A 71 -1.29 -4.98 3.81
N VAL A 72 -2.61 -5.09 3.70
CA VAL A 72 -3.25 -6.10 2.85
C VAL A 72 -3.50 -5.51 1.47
N LEU A 73 -2.99 -6.18 0.44
CA LEU A 73 -3.27 -5.84 -0.94
C LEU A 73 -4.53 -6.59 -1.40
N GLY A 74 -5.59 -5.85 -1.67
CA GLY A 74 -6.83 -6.38 -2.23
C GLY A 74 -6.62 -6.90 -3.65
N ARG A 75 -7.43 -7.87 -4.05
CA ARG A 75 -7.33 -8.50 -5.38
C ARG A 75 -7.72 -7.57 -6.53
N GLY A 76 -8.47 -6.50 -6.23
CA GLY A 76 -9.05 -5.61 -7.24
C GLY A 76 -10.13 -6.31 -8.06
N GLY A 77 -10.29 -5.92 -9.32
CA GLY A 77 -11.26 -6.53 -10.23
C GLY A 77 -11.76 -5.55 -11.28
N THR A 78 -12.79 -5.98 -11.98
CA THR A 78 -13.65 -5.18 -12.84
C THR A 78 -14.84 -4.65 -12.04
N SER A 79 -15.60 -3.71 -12.59
CA SER A 79 -16.81 -3.17 -11.94
C SER A 79 -17.82 -4.24 -11.55
N SER A 80 -17.92 -5.34 -12.30
CA SER A 80 -18.90 -6.40 -12.06
C SER A 80 -18.54 -7.38 -10.94
N ASP A 81 -17.25 -7.64 -10.71
CA ASP A 81 -16.76 -8.64 -9.73
C ASP A 81 -16.03 -8.01 -8.54
N PHE A 82 -15.78 -6.69 -8.56
CA PHE A 82 -15.02 -5.98 -7.54
C PHE A 82 -15.58 -6.18 -6.12
N LEU A 83 -16.89 -6.01 -5.92
CA LEU A 83 -17.50 -6.13 -4.59
C LEU A 83 -17.51 -7.57 -4.06
N GLU A 84 -17.71 -8.56 -4.95
CA GLU A 84 -17.59 -9.97 -4.58
C GLU A 84 -16.15 -10.29 -4.16
N GLY A 85 -15.17 -9.80 -4.93
CA GLY A 85 -13.76 -9.92 -4.61
C GLY A 85 -13.37 -9.28 -3.28
N LEU A 86 -13.86 -8.06 -3.03
CA LEU A 86 -13.69 -7.34 -1.76
C LEU A 86 -14.27 -8.15 -0.59
N GLN A 87 -15.48 -8.69 -0.74
CA GLN A 87 -16.11 -9.48 0.31
C GLN A 87 -15.29 -10.74 0.64
N ALA A 88 -14.75 -11.41 -0.37
CA ALA A 88 -13.87 -12.57 -0.16
C ALA A 88 -12.53 -12.17 0.48
N ASP A 89 -11.98 -11.00 0.17
CA ASP A 89 -10.79 -10.47 0.84
C ASP A 89 -11.07 -10.15 2.32
N LEU A 90 -12.21 -9.53 2.63
CA LEU A 90 -12.63 -9.25 4.00
C LEU A 90 -12.85 -10.54 4.82
N GLN A 91 -13.43 -11.58 4.22
CA GLN A 91 -13.56 -12.90 4.87
C GLN A 91 -12.19 -13.51 5.19
N ALA A 92 -11.22 -13.39 4.29
CA ALA A 92 -9.86 -13.87 4.54
C ALA A 92 -9.17 -13.10 5.69
N ILE A 93 -9.39 -11.79 5.76
CA ILE A 93 -8.89 -10.91 6.84
C ILE A 93 -9.51 -11.32 8.18
N ASP A 94 -10.83 -11.53 8.23
CA ASP A 94 -11.54 -11.93 9.45
C ASP A 94 -11.06 -13.29 9.95
N ALA A 95 -10.95 -14.28 9.06
CA ALA A 95 -10.43 -15.60 9.41
C ALA A 95 -9.00 -15.52 9.94
N PHE A 96 -8.15 -14.68 9.34
CA PHE A 96 -6.76 -14.50 9.77
C PHE A 96 -6.68 -13.84 11.16
N ARG A 97 -7.47 -12.78 11.41
CA ARG A 97 -7.56 -12.13 12.72
C ARG A 97 -8.09 -13.08 13.80
N GLN A 98 -9.14 -13.84 13.50
CA GLN A 98 -9.69 -14.83 14.44
C GLN A 98 -8.68 -15.90 14.83
N ARG A 99 -7.86 -16.36 13.86
CA ARG A 99 -6.86 -17.40 14.10
C ARG A 99 -5.69 -16.94 14.97
N HIS A 100 -5.23 -15.71 14.78
CA HIS A 100 -3.98 -15.22 15.40
C HIS A 100 -4.18 -14.14 16.47
N ALA A 101 -5.44 -13.74 16.72
CA ALA A 101 -5.85 -12.81 17.77
C ALA A 101 -4.93 -11.58 17.89
N SER A 102 -4.37 -11.34 19.07
CA SER A 102 -3.48 -10.20 19.37
C SER A 102 -2.08 -10.34 18.78
N GLY A 103 -1.71 -11.48 18.18
CA GLY A 103 -0.41 -11.68 17.53
C GLY A 103 -0.26 -10.99 16.17
N VAL A 104 -1.36 -10.48 15.60
CA VAL A 104 -1.38 -9.80 14.31
C VAL A 104 -2.21 -8.53 14.33
N ARG A 105 -1.83 -7.55 13.50
CA ARG A 105 -2.62 -6.34 13.25
C ARG A 105 -2.67 -6.05 11.76
N LEU A 106 -3.88 -5.96 11.22
CA LEU A 106 -4.15 -5.56 9.84
C LEU A 106 -4.84 -4.20 9.93
N ASP A 107 -4.18 -3.13 9.48
CA ASP A 107 -4.69 -1.75 9.62
C ASP A 107 -4.74 -0.99 8.30
N VAL A 108 -4.11 -1.51 7.23
CA VAL A 108 -4.12 -0.92 5.90
C VAL A 108 -4.68 -1.93 4.89
N PHE A 109 -5.55 -1.44 4.00
CA PHE A 109 -6.02 -2.18 2.83
C PHE A 109 -5.72 -1.36 1.56
N GLU A 110 -4.87 -1.88 0.69
CA GLU A 110 -4.49 -1.23 -0.56
C GLU A 110 -5.26 -1.85 -1.72
N VAL A 111 -5.90 -1.05 -2.56
CA VAL A 111 -6.66 -1.57 -3.70
C VAL A 111 -6.67 -0.60 -4.86
N ARG A 112 -6.64 -1.13 -6.08
CA ARG A 112 -6.94 -0.37 -7.30
C ARG A 112 -8.44 -0.49 -7.57
N LEU A 113 -9.15 0.63 -7.64
CA LEU A 113 -10.53 0.64 -8.11
C LEU A 113 -10.58 0.42 -9.63
N PRO A 114 -11.61 -0.26 -10.16
CA PRO A 114 -11.87 -0.26 -11.60
C PRO A 114 -12.04 1.17 -12.11
N ALA A 115 -11.53 1.46 -13.31
CA ALA A 115 -11.46 2.82 -13.85
C ALA A 115 -12.84 3.50 -14.00
N ASP A 116 -13.87 2.70 -14.28
CA ASP A 116 -15.28 3.07 -14.44
C ASP A 116 -16.09 2.95 -13.14
N ALA A 117 -15.44 2.65 -12.01
CA ALA A 117 -16.09 2.34 -10.74
C ALA A 117 -15.63 3.21 -9.57
N LEU A 118 -15.23 4.46 -9.83
CA LEU A 118 -14.89 5.41 -8.75
C LEU A 118 -16.07 5.62 -7.78
N ALA A 119 -17.31 5.48 -8.28
CA ALA A 119 -18.52 5.48 -7.46
C ALA A 119 -18.55 4.39 -6.38
N LEU A 120 -17.80 3.29 -6.54
CA LEU A 120 -17.68 2.24 -5.52
C LEU A 120 -16.77 2.63 -4.35
N LEU A 121 -16.02 3.72 -4.44
CA LEU A 121 -15.07 4.14 -3.40
C LEU A 121 -15.75 4.28 -2.03
N GLU A 122 -16.94 4.89 -2.00
CA GLU A 122 -17.69 5.11 -0.76
C GLU A 122 -18.11 3.79 -0.13
N GLN A 123 -18.82 2.94 -0.88
CA GLN A 123 -19.26 1.62 -0.41
C GLN A 123 -18.06 0.77 0.03
N THR A 124 -16.95 0.83 -0.70
CA THR A 124 -15.71 0.13 -0.35
C THR A 124 -15.13 0.64 0.96
N SER A 125 -15.09 1.97 1.14
CA SER A 125 -14.56 2.60 2.34
C SER A 125 -15.40 2.27 3.57
N ASP A 126 -16.73 2.26 3.44
CA ASP A 126 -17.64 1.91 4.53
C ASP A 126 -17.45 0.44 4.97
N LEU A 127 -17.31 -0.49 4.02
CA LEU A 127 -17.03 -1.90 4.31
C LEU A 127 -15.67 -2.09 5.01
N LEU A 128 -14.64 -1.34 4.58
CA LEU A 128 -13.31 -1.39 5.19
C LEU A 128 -13.27 -0.72 6.57
N ALA A 129 -14.01 0.37 6.76
CA ALA A 129 -14.15 1.07 8.03
C ALA A 129 -14.80 0.18 9.10
N ALA A 130 -15.83 -0.59 8.74
CA ALA A 130 -16.44 -1.60 9.62
C ALA A 130 -15.42 -2.65 10.11
N GLN A 131 -14.35 -2.85 9.33
CA GLN A 131 -13.25 -3.77 9.60
C GLN A 131 -12.03 -3.08 10.21
N GLN A 132 -12.12 -1.81 10.61
CA GLN A 132 -11.00 -1.01 11.14
C GLN A 132 -9.78 -0.99 10.20
N LEU A 133 -10.02 -1.04 8.89
CA LEU A 133 -9.00 -0.97 7.87
C LEU A 133 -8.99 0.41 7.24
N ARG A 134 -7.80 0.99 7.10
CA ARG A 134 -7.58 2.23 6.39
C ARG A 134 -7.38 1.93 4.89
N PRO A 135 -8.30 2.35 4.00
CA PRO A 135 -8.10 2.14 2.57
C PRO A 135 -7.01 3.05 1.99
N PHE A 136 -6.25 2.51 1.04
CA PHE A 136 -5.40 3.27 0.14
C PHE A 136 -5.74 2.92 -1.31
N TYR A 137 -6.28 3.91 -2.04
CA TYR A 137 -6.75 3.72 -3.41
C TYR A 137 -5.68 4.06 -4.43
N GLU A 138 -5.34 3.09 -5.28
CA GLU A 138 -4.34 3.25 -6.33
C GLU A 138 -4.96 3.85 -7.60
N ALA A 139 -4.44 5.00 -8.06
CA ALA A 139 -4.79 5.55 -9.36
C ALA A 139 -4.02 4.87 -10.50
N THR A 140 -4.63 4.82 -11.68
CA THR A 140 -3.99 4.33 -12.90
C THR A 140 -3.33 5.48 -13.64
N ILE A 141 -2.04 5.36 -13.92
CA ILE A 141 -1.32 6.34 -14.75
C ILE A 141 -1.51 5.95 -16.21
N SER A 142 -2.31 6.74 -16.92
CA SER A 142 -2.59 6.59 -18.35
C SER A 142 -2.23 7.89 -19.10
N ALA A 143 -2.63 8.01 -20.37
CA ALA A 143 -2.48 9.26 -21.12
C ALA A 143 -3.14 10.46 -20.42
N SER A 144 -4.25 10.23 -19.70
CA SER A 144 -4.99 11.24 -18.92
C SER A 144 -4.69 11.14 -17.42
N TRP A 145 -3.43 10.91 -17.05
CA TRP A 145 -3.02 10.70 -15.66
C TRP A 145 -3.42 11.87 -14.74
N GLU A 146 -3.39 13.12 -15.21
CA GLU A 146 -3.71 14.30 -14.39
C GLU A 146 -5.17 14.25 -13.91
N GLN A 147 -6.07 13.94 -14.85
CA GLN A 147 -7.48 13.71 -14.59
C GLN A 147 -7.67 12.50 -13.65
N SER A 148 -7.05 11.35 -13.95
CA SER A 148 -7.22 10.13 -13.14
C SER A 148 -6.75 10.31 -11.69
N ILE A 149 -5.58 10.95 -11.49
CA ILE A 149 -5.07 11.27 -10.16
C ILE A 149 -5.99 12.28 -9.47
N GLY A 150 -6.38 13.35 -10.17
CA GLY A 150 -7.26 14.39 -9.63
C GLY A 150 -8.63 13.86 -9.19
N GLU A 151 -9.30 13.07 -10.03
CA GLU A 151 -10.60 12.47 -9.73
C GLU A 151 -10.52 11.51 -8.56
N THR A 152 -9.47 10.67 -8.50
CA THR A 152 -9.29 9.74 -7.37
C THR A 152 -9.08 10.49 -6.06
N ILE A 153 -8.22 11.53 -6.06
CA ILE A 153 -7.97 12.36 -4.87
C ILE A 153 -9.24 13.12 -4.46
N ALA A 154 -9.98 13.70 -5.40
CA ALA A 154 -11.23 14.39 -5.11
C ALA A 154 -12.28 13.46 -4.49
N ALA A 155 -12.40 12.23 -4.99
CA ALA A 155 -13.31 11.23 -4.42
C ALA A 155 -12.89 10.80 -2.99
N ILE A 156 -11.58 10.62 -2.75
CA ILE A 156 -11.05 10.37 -1.40
C ILE A 156 -11.34 11.55 -0.47
N ALA A 157 -11.16 12.79 -0.93
CA ALA A 157 -11.37 13.99 -0.13
C ALA A 157 -12.85 14.12 0.28
N ALA A 158 -13.74 13.91 -0.68
CA ALA A 158 -15.18 13.91 -0.44
C ALA A 158 -15.59 12.84 0.58
N HIS A 159 -15.00 11.64 0.51
CA HIS A 159 -15.21 10.62 1.53
C HIS A 159 -14.71 11.07 2.91
N ASN A 160 -13.47 11.55 2.99
CA ASN A 160 -12.82 11.95 4.24
C ASN A 160 -13.56 13.08 4.98
N GLN A 161 -14.24 13.97 4.26
CA GLN A 161 -15.05 15.06 4.83
C GLN A 161 -16.28 14.58 5.61
N ARG A 162 -16.76 13.35 5.37
CA ARG A 162 -17.91 12.78 6.11
C ARG A 162 -17.57 12.39 7.55
N GLY A 163 -16.28 12.36 7.90
CA GLY A 163 -15.79 11.81 9.17
C GLY A 163 -15.64 10.28 9.12
N GLY A 164 -15.01 9.71 10.15
CA GLY A 164 -14.66 8.29 10.21
C GLY A 164 -13.22 7.99 9.74
N PRO A 165 -12.89 6.71 9.45
CA PRO A 165 -11.57 6.31 9.03
C PRO A 165 -11.14 7.00 7.73
N GLN A 166 -10.00 7.69 7.77
CA GLN A 166 -9.50 8.46 6.64
C GLN A 166 -8.94 7.56 5.54
N ALA A 167 -9.46 7.64 4.34
CA ALA A 167 -8.87 7.03 3.16
C ALA A 167 -7.58 7.76 2.72
N GLY A 168 -6.68 7.03 2.06
CA GLY A 168 -5.43 7.53 1.53
C GLY A 168 -5.30 7.31 0.03
N PHE A 169 -4.43 8.09 -0.61
CA PHE A 169 -4.09 7.94 -2.01
C PHE A 169 -2.84 7.07 -2.18
N LYS A 170 -2.84 6.19 -3.17
CA LYS A 170 -1.70 5.34 -3.51
C LYS A 170 -1.20 5.62 -4.91
N LEU A 171 0.10 5.85 -5.04
CA LEU A 171 0.80 5.98 -6.31
C LEU A 171 1.75 4.80 -6.52
N ARG A 172 1.64 4.17 -7.68
CA ARG A 172 2.66 3.21 -8.14
C ARG A 172 3.80 3.97 -8.81
N CYS A 173 5.02 3.69 -8.38
CA CYS A 173 6.26 4.33 -8.83
C CYS A 173 7.19 3.37 -9.59
N GLY A 174 6.73 2.16 -9.91
CA GLY A 174 7.49 1.23 -10.71
C GLY A 174 6.77 -0.08 -11.06
N GLY A 175 7.43 -0.86 -11.89
CA GLY A 175 6.99 -2.17 -12.38
C GLY A 175 8.08 -2.82 -13.22
N THR A 176 7.71 -3.78 -14.05
CA THR A 176 8.62 -4.53 -14.93
C THR A 176 8.88 -3.85 -16.28
N GLU A 177 8.17 -2.77 -16.57
CA GLU A 177 8.24 -2.04 -17.84
C GLU A 177 8.46 -0.55 -17.59
N ALA A 178 9.11 0.13 -18.53
CA ALA A 178 9.41 1.56 -18.46
C ALA A 178 8.18 2.43 -18.18
N ALA A 179 7.03 2.10 -18.77
CA ALA A 179 5.77 2.83 -18.62
C ALA A 179 5.20 2.78 -17.18
N ALA A 180 5.64 1.82 -16.36
CA ALA A 180 5.21 1.72 -14.96
C ALA A 180 5.91 2.73 -14.03
N PHE A 181 6.87 3.50 -14.54
CA PHE A 181 7.64 4.49 -13.78
C PHE A 181 7.13 5.90 -14.10
N PRO A 182 6.42 6.57 -13.17
CA PRO A 182 5.95 7.92 -13.40
C PRO A 182 7.09 8.91 -13.55
N SER A 183 6.88 9.94 -14.36
CA SER A 183 7.80 11.06 -14.48
C SER A 183 7.88 11.86 -13.17
N PRO A 184 8.93 12.67 -12.96
CA PRO A 184 8.98 13.60 -11.81
C PRO A 184 7.77 14.54 -11.75
N GLN A 185 7.24 14.97 -12.91
CA GLN A 185 6.05 15.82 -12.98
C GLN A 185 4.81 15.10 -12.44
N GLN A 186 4.62 13.84 -12.83
CA GLN A 186 3.48 13.02 -12.38
C GLN A 186 3.53 12.79 -10.86
N VAL A 187 4.73 12.49 -10.32
CA VAL A 187 4.91 12.32 -8.86
C VAL A 187 4.69 13.64 -8.13
N ALA A 188 5.25 14.75 -8.62
CA ALA A 188 5.09 16.06 -7.99
C ALA A 188 3.62 16.53 -8.00
N TYR A 189 2.90 16.30 -9.09
CA TYR A 189 1.46 16.60 -9.15
C TYR A 189 0.68 15.79 -8.11
N ALA A 190 0.92 14.48 -8.01
CA ALA A 190 0.24 13.65 -7.01
C ALA A 190 0.51 14.11 -5.57
N ILE A 191 1.76 14.49 -5.26
CA ILE A 191 2.14 15.03 -3.95
C ILE A 191 1.39 16.34 -3.67
N ALA A 192 1.44 17.30 -4.59
CA ALA A 192 0.80 18.59 -4.43
C ALA A 192 -0.74 18.46 -4.30
N ALA A 193 -1.35 17.63 -5.15
CA ALA A 193 -2.79 17.38 -5.10
C ALA A 193 -3.23 16.71 -3.79
N CYS A 194 -2.45 15.75 -3.26
CA CYS A 194 -2.73 15.15 -1.95
C CYS A 194 -2.58 16.17 -0.81
N ARG A 195 -1.54 17.02 -0.84
CA ARG A 195 -1.35 18.11 0.12
C ARG A 195 -2.53 19.08 0.13
N ASP A 196 -2.93 19.55 -1.06
CA ASP A 196 -4.02 20.53 -1.20
C ASP A 196 -5.37 19.98 -0.75
N ALA A 197 -5.54 18.66 -0.84
CA ALA A 197 -6.74 17.96 -0.41
C ALA A 197 -6.66 17.39 1.04
N ASP A 198 -5.55 17.62 1.76
CA ASP A 198 -5.27 17.07 3.10
C ASP A 198 -5.41 15.52 3.18
N ILE A 199 -4.87 14.82 2.18
CA ILE A 199 -4.93 13.36 2.07
C ILE A 199 -3.54 12.75 2.27
N ALA A 200 -3.47 11.68 3.05
CA ALA A 200 -2.24 10.89 3.17
C ALA A 200 -1.92 10.16 1.86
N MET A 201 -0.66 10.21 1.45
CA MET A 201 -0.16 9.53 0.26
C MET A 201 0.73 8.34 0.63
N LYS A 202 0.63 7.28 -0.16
CA LYS A 202 1.53 6.12 -0.13
C LYS A 202 2.12 5.88 -1.52
N ALA A 203 3.46 5.88 -1.62
CA ALA A 203 4.15 5.50 -2.84
C ALA A 203 4.62 4.04 -2.77
N THR A 204 4.48 3.28 -3.85
CA THR A 204 4.76 1.83 -3.88
C THR A 204 5.44 1.42 -5.17
N ALA A 205 6.17 0.29 -5.13
CA ALA A 205 6.97 -0.26 -6.24
C ALA A 205 8.05 0.69 -6.80
N GLY A 206 9.18 0.14 -7.23
CA GLY A 206 10.23 0.94 -7.89
C GLY A 206 11.01 1.91 -6.99
N LEU A 207 10.75 1.92 -5.66
CA LEU A 207 11.43 2.78 -4.68
C LEU A 207 12.42 2.01 -3.81
N HIS A 208 13.15 1.06 -4.40
CA HIS A 208 14.05 0.15 -3.67
C HIS A 208 15.41 0.78 -3.30
N HIS A 209 15.74 1.93 -3.91
CA HIS A 209 16.99 2.65 -3.69
C HIS A 209 16.71 3.98 -2.99
N PRO A 210 17.63 4.48 -2.14
CA PRO A 210 17.43 5.74 -1.43
C PRO A 210 17.37 6.93 -2.38
N LEU A 211 18.25 6.95 -3.39
CA LEU A 211 18.41 8.05 -4.32
C LEU A 211 18.02 7.64 -5.75
N ARG A 212 17.58 8.65 -6.50
CA ARG A 212 17.23 8.55 -7.92
C ARG A 212 18.42 8.04 -8.72
N HIS A 213 18.22 7.00 -9.52
CA HIS A 213 19.29 6.35 -10.28
C HIS A 213 18.77 5.86 -11.64
N HIS A 214 19.67 5.61 -12.58
CA HIS A 214 19.33 4.93 -13.82
C HIS A 214 19.34 3.42 -13.59
N ASN A 215 18.29 2.73 -14.04
CA ASN A 215 18.20 1.29 -13.96
C ASN A 215 18.33 0.67 -15.35
N GLU A 216 19.31 -0.22 -15.50
CA GLU A 216 19.63 -0.82 -16.79
C GLU A 216 18.63 -1.89 -17.25
N SER A 217 17.89 -2.56 -16.34
CA SER A 217 16.97 -3.62 -16.78
C SER A 217 15.70 -3.05 -17.42
N VAL A 218 15.20 -1.94 -16.89
CA VAL A 218 13.99 -1.26 -17.40
C VAL A 218 14.29 0.00 -18.22
N GLN A 219 15.57 0.37 -18.36
CA GLN A 219 16.04 1.52 -19.15
C GLN A 219 15.36 2.85 -18.77
N VAL A 220 15.14 3.07 -17.47
CA VAL A 220 14.52 4.29 -16.94
C VAL A 220 15.25 4.84 -15.71
N LYS A 221 15.08 6.15 -15.47
CA LYS A 221 15.57 6.80 -14.26
C LYS A 221 14.56 6.66 -13.13
N MET A 222 14.71 5.59 -12.34
CA MET A 222 13.87 5.27 -11.18
C MET A 222 14.02 6.30 -10.05
N HIS A 223 12.92 6.60 -9.37
CA HIS A 223 12.92 7.47 -8.19
C HIS A 223 13.56 6.77 -6.99
N GLY A 224 14.13 7.57 -6.09
CA GLY A 224 14.57 7.09 -4.78
C GLY A 224 13.55 7.41 -3.70
N PHE A 225 13.39 6.54 -2.70
CA PHE A 225 12.40 6.78 -1.62
C PHE A 225 12.72 8.05 -0.82
N VAL A 226 14.00 8.42 -0.66
CA VAL A 226 14.41 9.67 0.00
C VAL A 226 13.99 10.87 -0.84
N ASN A 227 14.10 10.79 -2.17
CA ASN A 227 13.69 11.88 -3.05
C ASN A 227 12.18 12.13 -2.98
N VAL A 228 11.37 11.06 -3.03
CA VAL A 228 9.91 11.19 -2.97
C VAL A 228 9.46 11.71 -1.60
N PHE A 229 10.02 11.16 -0.52
CA PHE A 229 9.68 11.60 0.83
C PHE A 229 10.12 13.05 1.10
N ALA A 230 11.34 13.44 0.69
CA ALA A 230 11.79 14.82 0.81
C ALA A 230 10.92 15.79 -0.01
N ALA A 231 10.51 15.39 -1.22
CA ALA A 231 9.59 16.20 -2.03
C ALA A 231 8.24 16.42 -1.31
N SER A 232 7.71 15.40 -0.61
CA SER A 232 6.47 15.57 0.18
C SER A 232 6.61 16.49 1.39
N LEU A 233 7.82 16.70 1.91
CA LEU A 233 8.07 17.65 3.01
C LEU A 233 8.24 19.09 2.51
N LEU A 234 8.62 19.27 1.24
CA LEU A 234 8.85 20.57 0.61
C LEU A 234 7.63 21.09 -0.15
N ALA A 235 6.64 20.22 -0.39
CA ALA A 235 5.38 20.59 -1.01
C ALA A 235 4.55 21.44 -0.05
#